data_AF-A0A961NKI5-F1
#
_entry.id   AF-A0A961NKI5-F1
#
_cell.length_a   1.000
_cell.length_b   1.000
_cell.length_c   1.000
_cell.angle_alpha   90.00
_cell.angle_beta   90.00
_cell.angle_gamma   90.00
#
_symmetry.space_group_name_H-M   'P 1'
#
loop_
_entity.id
_entity.type
_entity.pdbx_description
1 polymer ?
#
loop_
_entity_poly.entity_id
_entity_poly.type
_entity_poly.pdbx_seq_one_letter_code
_entity_poly.pdbx_strand_id
1 'polypeptide(L)'
;MYQVKWHDTLKTIPEAHWNRLVSDSNPFLEYAFLNALEQSGCVGANTGWQPRYLTLWQDRTLSGAAAAYLKWDSFGEYIFDHAWADAY
;
A
#
# COMPACT_ATOMS: atom_id res chain seq x y z
N MET A 1 9.55 -20.54 11.64
CA MET A 1 9.10 -19.51 12.62
C MET A 1 8.33 -18.43 11.86
N TYR A 2 7.26 -17.86 12.44
CA TYR A 2 6.52 -16.77 11.81
C TYR A 2 7.13 -15.40 12.17
N GLN A 3 7.23 -14.51 11.18
CA GLN A 3 7.71 -13.13 11.34
C GLN A 3 6.81 -12.15 10.60
N VAL A 4 6.43 -11.07 11.26
CA VAL A 4 5.68 -9.96 10.66
C VAL A 4 6.63 -8.81 10.36
N LYS A 5 6.57 -8.24 9.16
CA LYS A 5 7.42 -7.12 8.73
C LYS A 5 6.61 -6.04 8.03
N TRP A 6 6.89 -4.79 8.38
CA TRP A 6 6.43 -3.60 7.66
C TRP A 6 7.47 -3.18 6.62
N HIS A 7 7.01 -2.75 5.46
CA HIS A 7 7.81 -2.16 4.40
C HIS A 7 7.20 -0.84 3.94
N ASP A 8 8.05 0.15 3.67
CA ASP A 8 7.62 1.48 3.20
C ASP A 8 7.51 1.57 1.66
N THR A 9 7.95 0.54 0.95
CA THR A 9 7.85 0.41 -0.51
C THR A 9 7.70 -1.07 -0.85
N LEU A 10 6.96 -1.37 -1.92
CA LEU A 10 6.76 -2.72 -2.42
C LEU A 10 8.08 -3.33 -2.92
N LYS A 11 9.04 -2.48 -3.34
CA LYS A 11 10.33 -2.90 -3.92
C LYS A 11 11.21 -3.73 -2.98
N THR A 12 10.96 -3.70 -1.68
CA THR A 12 11.70 -4.52 -0.71
C THR A 12 11.18 -5.97 -0.63
N ILE A 13 10.06 -6.27 -1.32
CA ILE A 13 9.44 -7.59 -1.35
C ILE A 13 9.66 -8.19 -2.74
N PRO A 14 10.17 -9.43 -2.86
CA PRO A 14 10.34 -10.06 -4.17
C PRO A 14 8.99 -10.25 -4.88
N GLU A 15 8.89 -9.79 -6.12
CA GLU A 15 7.68 -9.89 -6.95
C GLU A 15 7.09 -11.30 -7.01
N ALA A 16 7.94 -12.30 -7.25
CA ALA A 16 7.52 -13.70 -7.30
C ALA A 16 6.91 -14.20 -5.99
N HIS A 17 7.33 -13.66 -4.84
CA HIS A 17 6.74 -14.00 -3.55
C HIS A 17 5.37 -13.33 -3.38
N TRP A 18 5.24 -12.07 -3.79
CA TRP A 18 3.98 -11.33 -3.72
C TRP A 18 2.92 -11.95 -4.63
N ASN A 19 3.24 -12.13 -5.92
CA ASN A 19 2.28 -12.61 -6.92
C ASN A 19 1.79 -14.04 -6.63
N ARG A 20 2.55 -14.85 -5.88
CA ARG A 20 2.09 -16.16 -5.40
C ARG A 20 0.90 -16.08 -4.44
N LEU A 21 0.67 -14.95 -3.79
CA LEU A 21 -0.45 -14.73 -2.89
C LEU A 21 -1.71 -14.21 -3.60
N VAL A 22 -1.56 -13.69 -4.82
CA VAL A 22 -2.67 -13.11 -5.58
C VAL A 22 -3.50 -14.26 -6.15
N SER A 23 -4.62 -14.58 -5.50
CA SER A 23 -5.62 -15.50 -6.06
C SER A 23 -6.49 -14.79 -7.10
N ASP A 24 -7.14 -15.57 -7.96
CA ASP A 24 -8.22 -15.13 -8.84
C ASP A 24 -7.88 -13.99 -9.82
N SER A 25 -6.59 -13.81 -10.11
CA SER A 25 -6.07 -12.80 -11.04
C SER A 25 -6.61 -11.39 -10.77
N ASN A 26 -6.76 -11.01 -9.49
CA ASN A 26 -7.19 -9.65 -9.15
C ASN A 26 -6.08 -8.64 -9.52
N PRO A 27 -6.26 -7.83 -10.57
CA PRO A 27 -5.20 -6.96 -11.08
C PRO A 27 -4.80 -5.90 -10.06
N PHE A 28 -5.69 -5.52 -9.15
CA PHE A 28 -5.42 -4.49 -8.12
C PHE A 28 -4.53 -4.99 -6.98
N LEU A 29 -4.33 -6.31 -6.88
CA LEU A 29 -3.43 -6.93 -5.92
C LEU A 29 -2.12 -7.39 -6.57
N GLU A 30 -2.00 -7.34 -7.90
CA GLU A 30 -0.76 -7.71 -8.58
C GLU A 30 0.38 -6.75 -8.23
N TYR A 31 1.59 -7.31 -8.13
CA TYR A 31 2.79 -6.52 -7.85
C TYR A 31 2.98 -5.39 -8.86
N ALA A 32 2.74 -5.65 -10.14
CA ALA A 32 2.91 -4.68 -11.21
C ALA A 32 1.99 -3.46 -11.03
N PHE A 33 0.72 -3.67 -10.68
CA PHE A 33 -0.23 -2.58 -10.44
C PHE A 33 0.16 -1.74 -9.22
N LEU A 34 0.46 -2.40 -8.09
CA LEU A 34 0.82 -1.72 -6.85
C LEU A 34 2.15 -0.93 -7.02
N ASN A 35 3.14 -1.52 -7.68
CA ASN A 35 4.38 -0.83 -8.01
C ASN A 35 4.14 0.33 -9.01
N ALA A 36 3.20 0.20 -9.95
CA ALA A 36 2.84 1.29 -10.85
C ALA A 36 2.26 2.49 -10.09
N LEU A 37 1.44 2.28 -9.05
CA LEU A 37 0.93 3.37 -8.21
C LEU A 37 2.06 4.15 -7.52
N GLU A 38 3.08 3.45 -7.02
CA GLU A 38 4.26 4.11 -6.43
C GLU A 38 5.06 4.86 -7.50
N GLN A 39 5.29 4.24 -8.66
CA GLN A 39 6.13 4.84 -9.72
C GLN A 39 5.47 6.02 -10.42
N SER A 40 4.14 6.03 -10.53
CA SER A 40 3.38 7.14 -11.13
C SER A 40 3.20 8.32 -10.17
N GLY A 41 3.53 8.16 -8.89
CA GLY A 41 3.22 9.16 -7.87
C GLY A 41 1.73 9.26 -7.54
N CYS A 42 0.94 8.22 -7.82
CA CYS A 42 -0.43 8.13 -7.31
C CYS A 42 -0.45 7.94 -5.79
N VAL A 43 0.58 7.29 -5.24
CA VAL A 43 0.84 7.15 -3.81
C VAL A 43 2.28 7.55 -3.50
N GLY A 44 2.57 7.91 -2.25
CA GLY A 44 3.89 8.31 -1.78
C GLY A 44 3.94 9.77 -1.33
N ALA A 45 5.13 10.37 -1.43
CA ALA A 45 5.33 11.74 -0.98
C ALA A 45 4.39 12.71 -1.72
N ASN A 46 3.83 13.67 -0.98
CA ASN A 46 2.97 14.75 -1.49
C ASN A 46 1.60 14.31 -2.04
N THR A 47 1.15 13.07 -1.81
CA THR A 47 -0.19 12.62 -2.23
C THR A 47 -1.20 12.53 -1.09
N GLY A 48 -0.76 12.72 0.15
CA GLY A 48 -1.55 12.42 1.36
C GLY A 48 -1.64 10.91 1.68
N TRP A 49 -1.24 10.03 0.76
CA TRP A 49 -1.30 8.57 0.87
C TRP A 49 0.09 7.94 0.85
N GLN A 50 0.62 7.57 2.02
CA GLN A 50 1.91 6.90 2.14
C GLN A 50 1.74 5.37 2.09
N PRO A 51 2.34 4.65 1.12
CA PRO A 51 2.25 3.20 1.04
C PRO A 51 2.93 2.52 2.24
N ARG A 52 2.28 1.45 2.73
CA ARG A 52 2.78 0.56 3.78
C ARG A 52 2.37 -0.87 3.49
N TYR A 53 3.35 -1.75 3.36
CA TYR A 53 3.12 -3.17 3.07
C TYR A 53 3.38 -4.00 4.32
N LEU A 54 2.37 -4.73 4.77
CA LEU A 54 2.49 -5.69 5.85
C LEU A 54 2.74 -7.08 5.27
N THR A 55 3.75 -7.79 5.76
CA THR A 55 4.08 -9.14 5.29
C THR A 55 4.19 -10.11 6.45
N LEU A 56 3.66 -11.32 6.26
CA LEU A 56 3.79 -12.45 7.18
C LEU A 56 4.68 -13.52 6.51
N TRP A 57 5.82 -13.79 7.12
CA TRP A 57 6.79 -14.76 6.64
C TRP A 57 6.82 -16.00 7.51
N GLN A 58 6.78 -17.17 6.88
CA GLN A 58 7.16 -18.44 7.49
C GLN A 58 8.54 -18.82 6.95
N ASP A 59 9.58 -18.55 7.74
CA ASP A 59 10.99 -18.70 7.33
C ASP A 59 11.31 -17.87 6.07
N ARG A 60 11.43 -18.50 4.89
CA ARG A 60 11.66 -17.82 3.60
C ARG A 60 10.40 -17.71 2.74
N THR A 61 9.28 -18.27 3.19
CA THR A 61 8.03 -18.26 2.43
C THR A 61 7.17 -17.10 2.87
N LEU A 62 6.68 -16.30 1.92
CA LEU A 62 5.69 -15.27 2.19
C LEU A 62 4.33 -15.96 2.29
N SER A 63 3.76 -16.01 3.49
CA SER A 63 2.50 -16.71 3.79
C SER A 63 1.28 -15.79 3.73
N GLY A 64 1.49 -14.48 3.79
CA GLY A 64 0.42 -13.48 3.68
C GLY A 64 0.99 -12.08 3.52
N ALA A 65 0.21 -11.19 2.90
CA ALA A 65 0.57 -9.80 2.74
C ALA A 65 -0.68 -8.92 2.66
N ALA A 66 -0.54 -7.65 3.02
CA ALA A 66 -1.56 -6.63 2.82
C ALA A 66 -0.89 -5.34 2.30
N ALA A 67 -1.46 -4.79 1.24
CA ALA A 67 -1.18 -3.42 0.83
C ALA A 67 -2.06 -2.48 1.66
N ALA A 68 -1.43 -1.57 2.39
CA ALA A 68 -2.09 -0.56 3.20
C ALA A 68 -1.52 0.82 2.87
N TYR A 69 -2.25 1.86 3.27
CA TYR A 69 -1.83 3.24 3.06
C TYR A 69 -2.08 4.03 4.34
N LEU A 70 -1.05 4.72 4.83
CA LEU A 70 -1.20 5.72 5.87
C LEU A 70 -1.69 7.00 5.20
N LYS A 71 -2.78 7.54 5.73
CA LYS A 71 -3.33 8.81 5.27
C LYS A 71 -3.00 9.90 6.27
N TRP A 72 -2.43 11.00 5.79
CA TRP A 72 -1.94 12.09 6.65
C TRP A 72 -2.89 13.28 6.75
N ASP A 73 -3.89 13.34 5.88
CA ASP A 73 -4.90 14.38 5.85
C ASP A 73 -6.31 13.80 5.72
N SER A 74 -7.32 14.61 6.01
CA SER A 74 -8.73 14.26 5.84
C SER A 74 -9.28 14.64 4.46
N PHE A 75 -8.42 15.06 3.52
CA PHE A 75 -8.89 15.52 2.21
C PHE A 75 -9.66 14.40 1.50
N GLY A 76 -10.87 14.70 1.03
CA GLY A 76 -11.78 13.71 0.43
C GLY A 76 -12.57 12.82 1.39
N GLU A 77 -12.35 12.87 2.71
CA GLU A 77 -13.17 12.14 3.70
C GLU A 77 -14.43 12.89 4.12
N TYR A 78 -14.37 14.23 4.08
CA TYR A 78 -15.48 15.11 4.42
C TYR A 78 -15.76 16.01 3.22
N ILE A 79 -16.68 15.58 2.36
CA ILE A 79 -17.04 16.26 1.10
C ILE A 79 -17.62 17.68 1.32
N PHE A 80 -17.89 18.10 2.58
CA PHE A 80 -18.59 19.35 2.89
C PHE A 80 -17.81 20.36 3.75
N ASP A 81 -16.57 20.07 4.15
CA ASP A 81 -15.82 20.94 5.07
C ASP A 81 -14.81 21.87 4.40
N HIS A 82 -14.76 21.93 3.05
CA HIS A 82 -13.87 22.88 2.36
C HIS A 82 -14.11 24.33 2.84
N ALA A 83 -15.35 24.70 3.11
CA ALA A 83 -15.70 26.02 3.64
C ALA A 83 -15.27 26.24 5.10
N TRP A 84 -15.10 25.18 5.90
CA TRP A 84 -14.61 25.25 7.29
C TRP A 84 -13.08 25.17 7.36
N ALA A 85 -12.45 24.38 6.49
CA ALA A 85 -11.00 24.26 6.39
C ALA A 85 -10.33 25.56 5.91
N ASP A 86 -11.02 26.36 5.09
CA ASP A 86 -10.55 27.65 4.58
C ASP A 86 -11.10 28.87 5.37
N ALA A 87 -11.85 28.65 6.45
CA ALA A 87 -12.40 29.72 7.29
C ALA A 87 -11.34 30.21 8.30
N TYR A 88 -10.47 31.10 7.83
CA TYR A 88 -9.57 31.91 8.66
C TYR A 88 -10.16 33.31 8.87
#